data_AF-A0A926NQK5-F1
#
_entry.id   AF-A0A926NQK5-F1
#
_cell.length_a   1.000
_cell.length_b   1.000
_cell.length_c   1.000
_cell.angle_alpha   90.00
_cell.angle_beta   90.00
_cell.angle_gamma   90.00
#
_symmetry.space_group_name_H-M   'P 1'
#
loop_
_entity.id
_entity.type
_entity.pdbx_description
1 polymer ?
#
loop_
_entity_poly.entity_id
_entity_poly.type
_entity_poly.pdbx_seq_one_letter_code
_entity_poly.pdbx_strand_id
1 'polypeptide(L)' 'MKHKIKLPDGTAQLIEITSAYFKSWHVWNVKFADGKAAMLFKMGSEWMQRNEDFLDEHVIAAVGNRIDRILFRRQNLSF' A
#
# COMPACT_ATOMS: atom_id res chain seq x y z
N MET A 1 -2.32 -0.67 -10.38
CA MET A 1 -3.38 -1.70 -10.41
C MET A 1 -4.44 -1.37 -9.38
N LYS A 2 -5.72 -1.53 -9.70
CA LYS A 2 -6.82 -1.23 -8.76
C LYS A 2 -7.08 -2.42 -7.82
N HIS A 3 -7.23 -2.15 -6.54
CA HIS A 3 -7.45 -3.14 -5.49
C HIS A 3 -8.55 -2.67 -4.54
N LYS A 4 -9.45 -3.57 -4.20
CA LYS A 4 -10.41 -3.37 -3.12
C LYS A 4 -9.75 -3.73 -1.81
N ILE A 5 -9.73 -2.80 -0.85
CA ILE A 5 -9.30 -3.04 0.53
C ILE A 5 -10.50 -2.86 1.45
N LYS A 6 -10.57 -3.65 2.52
CA LYS A 6 -11.49 -3.41 3.62
C LYS A 6 -10.75 -2.58 4.66
N LEU A 7 -11.34 -1.45 5.02
CA LEU A 7 -10.85 -0.60 6.08
C LEU A 7 -11.40 -1.07 7.44
N PRO A 8 -10.78 -0.61 8.55
CA PRO A 8 -11.20 -0.97 9.90
C PRO A 8 -12.64 -0.53 10.23
N ASP A 9 -13.11 0.55 9.61
CA ASP A 9 -14.49 1.04 9.73
C ASP A 9 -15.54 0.14 9.03
N GLY A 10 -15.11 -0.97 8.44
CA GLY A 10 -15.95 -1.92 7.71
C GLY A 10 -16.24 -1.51 6.27
N THR A 11 -15.82 -0.32 5.85
CA THR A 11 -16.01 0.14 4.48
C THR A 11 -15.00 -0.53 3.54
N ALA A 12 -15.42 -0.74 2.30
CA ALA A 12 -14.53 -1.25 1.28
C ALA A 12 -14.16 -0.12 0.33
N GLN A 13 -12.87 0.22 0.28
CA GLN A 13 -12.36 1.27 -0.59
C GLN A 13 -11.62 0.69 -1.78
N LEU A 14 -11.81 1.33 -2.94
CA LEU A 14 -11.03 1.05 -4.14
C LEU A 14 -9.80 1.95 -4.13
N ILE A 15 -8.63 1.33 -4.07
CA ILE A 15 -7.34 2.01 -4.14
C ILE A 15 -6.59 1.58 -5.39
N GLU A 16 -5.73 2.44 -5.89
CA GLU A 16 -4.77 2.11 -6.92
C GLU A 16 -3.38 2.02 -6.33
N ILE A 17 -2.75 0.86 -6.50
CA ILE A 17 -1.40 0.58 -6.03
C ILE A 17 -0.46 0.53 -7.23
N THR A 18 0.62 1.32 -7.17
CA THR A 18 1.70 1.31 -8.15
C THR A 18 3.05 1.28 -7.43
N SER A 19 4.01 0.53 -7.97
CA SER A 19 5.39 0.52 -7.48
C SER A 19 6.20 1.60 -8.19
N ALA A 20 7.06 2.28 -7.44
CA ALA A 20 8.00 3.27 -7.97
C ALA A 20 9.29 3.25 -7.17
N TYR A 21 10.31 3.94 -7.67
CA TYR A 21 11.51 4.25 -6.90
C TYR A 21 11.51 5.73 -6.54
N PHE A 22 11.74 6.04 -5.27
CA PHE A 22 11.99 7.40 -4.81
C PHE A 22 13.41 7.48 -4.26
N LYS A 23 14.28 8.25 -4.91
CA LYS A 23 15.73 8.15 -4.72
C LYS A 23 16.17 6.69 -4.91
N SER A 24 16.70 6.05 -3.87
CA SER A 24 17.12 4.64 -3.89
C SER A 24 16.13 3.69 -3.21
N TRP A 25 14.97 4.20 -2.78
CA TRP A 25 14.01 3.43 -1.99
C TRP A 25 12.90 2.91 -2.89
N HIS A 26 12.61 1.62 -2.79
CA HIS A 26 11.44 1.04 -3.43
C HIS A 26 10.19 1.45 -2.63
N VAL A 27 9.28 2.16 -3.28
CA VAL A 27 8.09 2.73 -2.66
C VAL A 27 6.83 2.28 -3.41
N TRP A 28 5.71 2.37 -2.71
CA TRP A 28 4.39 2.02 -3.22
C TRP A 28 3.49 3.24 -3.12
N ASN A 29 3.10 3.77 -4.28
CA ASN A 29 2.13 4.84 -4.36
C ASN A 29 0.73 4.24 -4.29
N VAL A 30 -0.06 4.77 -3.35
CA VAL A 30 -1.42 4.33 -3.05
C VAL A 30 -2.33 5.52 -3.30
N LYS A 31 -3.16 5.44 -4.34
CA LYS A 31 -4.12 6.48 -4.68
C LYS A 31 -5.54 6.04 -4.33
N PHE A 32 -6.27 6.87 -3.61
CA PHE A 32 -7.65 6.64 -3.21
C PHE A 32 -8.62 7.26 -4.23
N ALA A 33 -9.88 6.81 -4.21
CA ALA A 33 -10.91 7.27 -5.14
C ALA A 33 -11.25 8.76 -4.99
N ASP A 34 -11.04 9.31 -3.79
CA ASP A 34 -11.23 10.74 -3.47
C ASP A 34 -10.04 11.62 -3.94
N GLY A 35 -9.08 11.03 -4.66
CA GLY A 35 -7.93 11.73 -5.22
C GLY A 35 -6.75 11.86 -4.26
N LYS A 36 -6.90 11.49 -2.99
CA LYS A 36 -5.78 11.45 -2.04
C LYS A 36 -4.78 10.37 -2.43
N ALA A 37 -3.51 10.62 -2.11
CA ALA A 37 -2.44 9.69 -2.38
C ALA A 37 -1.45 9.63 -1.21
N ALA A 38 -1.03 8.41 -0.88
CA ALA A 38 0.01 8.13 0.10
C ALA A 38 1.16 7.37 -0.54
N MET A 39 2.36 7.59 -0.04
CA MET A 39 3.55 6.85 -0.43
C MET A 39 3.99 5.96 0.72
N LEU A 40 3.92 4.65 0.52
CA LEU A 40 4.30 3.66 1.52
C LEU A 40 5.65 3.05 1.19
N PHE A 41 6.42 2.74 2.24
CA PHE A 41 7.64 1.95 2.14
C PHE A 41 7.69 0.94 3.28
N LYS A 42 8.45 -0.14 3.07
CA LYS A 42 8.61 -1.19 4.07
C LYS A 42 9.96 -1.01 4.77
N MET A 43 9.95 -0.99 6.10
CA MET A 43 11.15 -0.93 6.93
C MET A 43 11.15 -2.15 7.85
N GLY A 44 12.02 -3.12 7.56
CA GLY A 44 11.96 -4.43 8.22
C GLY A 44 10.62 -5.13 7.98
N SER A 45 9.88 -5.38 9.05
CA SER A 45 8.55 -6.01 9.00
C SER A 45 7.39 -5.01 8.94
N GLU A 46 7.67 -3.71 9.11
CA GLU A 46 6.65 -2.68 9.26
C GLU A 46 6.45 -1.88 7.98
N TRP A 47 5.22 -1.43 7.78
CA TRP A 47 4.85 -0.52 6.71
C TRP A 47 4.75 0.89 7.26
N MET A 48 5.40 1.84 6.59
CA MET A 48 5.43 3.24 6.99
C MET A 48 4.97 4.12 5.84
N GLN A 49 4.40 5.29 6.17
CA GLN A 49 4.12 6.33 5.19
C GLN A 49 5.23 7.38 5.16
N ARG A 50 5.52 7.90 3.97
CA ARG A 50 6.53 8.94 3.78
C ARG A 50 5.98 10.36 3.90
N ASN A 51 4.73 10.56 3.52
CA ASN A 51 4.09 11.88 3.46
C ASN A 51 3.38 12.12 4.80
N GLU A 52 3.46 13.33 5.37
CA GLU A 52 2.92 13.67 6.71
C GLU A 52 1.53 13.08 6.97
N ASP A 53 1.47 12.24 8.02
CA ASP A 53 0.34 11.66 8.76
C ASP A 53 -1.07 11.65 8.13
N PHE A 54 -1.15 11.31 6.86
CA PHE A 54 -2.41 11.31 6.12
C PHE A 54 -3.24 10.04 6.39
N LEU A 55 -2.59 8.90 6.57
CA LEU A 55 -3.25 7.62 6.86
C LEU A 55 -3.04 7.21 8.32
N ASP A 56 -4.12 6.74 8.94
CA ASP A 56 -4.08 6.07 10.24
C ASP A 56 -3.30 4.74 10.15
N GLU A 57 -2.65 4.35 11.25
CA GLU A 57 -1.84 3.13 11.36
C GLU A 57 -2.58 1.88 10.86
N HIS A 58 -3.87 1.74 11.18
CA HIS A 58 -4.65 0.59 10.76
C HIS A 58 -4.86 0.55 9.24
N VAL A 59 -4.99 1.73 8.61
CA VAL A 59 -5.10 1.84 7.15
C VAL A 59 -3.77 1.49 6.50
N ILE A 60 -2.66 1.96 7.05
CA ILE A 60 -1.31 1.62 6.59
C ILE A 60 -1.09 0.10 6.66
N ALA A 61 -1.45 -0.53 7.78
CA ALA A 61 -1.33 -1.98 7.95
C ALA A 61 -2.22 -2.76 6.96
N ALA A 62 -3.46 -2.33 6.74
CA ALA A 62 -4.36 -2.98 5.78
C ALA A 62 -3.84 -2.91 4.33
N VAL A 63 -3.34 -1.73 3.92
CA VAL A 63 -2.75 -1.52 2.60
C VAL A 63 -1.43 -2.29 2.46
N GLY A 64 -0.57 -2.24 3.46
CA GLY A 64 0.70 -2.96 3.51
C GLY A 64 0.52 -4.48 3.36
N ASN A 65 -0.41 -5.06 4.11
CA ASN A 65 -0.79 -6.47 3.98
C ASN A 65 -1.29 -6.81 2.57
N ARG A 66 -1.99 -5.89 1.90
CA ARG A 66 -2.42 -6.09 0.51
C ARG A 66 -1.22 -6.11 -0.44
N ILE A 67 -0.24 -5.23 -0.25
CA ILE A 67 0.99 -5.17 -1.04
C ILE A 67 1.81 -6.46 -0.83
N ASP A 68 1.97 -6.91 0.42
CA ASP A 68 2.68 -8.17 0.73
C ASP A 68 2.06 -9.37 0.02
N ARG A 69 0.72 -9.46 -0.02
CA ARG A 69 0.02 -10.51 -0.79
C ARG A 69 0.26 -10.41 -2.30
N ILE A 70 0.37 -9.21 -2.85
CA ILE A 70 0.71 -9.01 -4.27
C ILE A 70 2.13 -9.51 -4.54
N LEU A 71 3.08 -9.18 -3.66
CA LEU A 71 4.48 -9.60 -3.79
C LEU A 71 4.64 -11.11 -3.67
N PHE A 72 4.03 -11.71 -2.66
CA PHE A 72 4.03 -13.17 -2.47
C PHE A 72 3.45 -13.90 -3.70
N ARG A 73 2.33 -13.41 -4.25
CA ARG A 73 1.73 -13.99 -5.46
C ARG A 73 2.66 -13.87 -6.67
N ARG A 74 3.36 -12.75 -6.83
CA ARG A 74 4.32 -12.55 -7.93
C ARG A 74 5.50 -13.50 -7.84
N GLN A 75 6.03 -13.73 -6.63
CA GLN A 75 7.13 -14.66 -6.40
C GLN A 75 6.76 -16.12 -6.68
N ASN A 76 5.52 -16.51 -6.39
CA ASN A 76 5.03 -17.88 -6.65
C ASN A 76 4.63 -18.13 -8.11
N LEU A 77 4.53 -17.10 -8.95
CA LEU A 77 4.23 -17.22 -10.38
C LEU A 77 5.50 -17.28 -11.26
N SER A 78 6.68 -17.15 -10.65
CA SER A 78 7.98 -17.23 -11.34
C SER A 78 8.64 -18.63 -11.24
N PHE A 79 7.86 -19.68 -10.98
CA PHE A 79 8.28 -21.08 -10.99
C PHE A 79 7.57 -21.85 -12.10
#